data_AF-A0A433CPK5-F1
#
_entry.id   AF-A0A433CPK5-F1
#
_cell.length_a   1.000
_cell.length_b   1.000
_cell.length_c   1.000
_cell.angle_alpha   90.00
_cell.angle_beta   90.00
_cell.angle_gamma   90.00
#
_symmetry.space_group_name_H-M   'P 1'
#
loop_
_entity.id
_entity.type
_entity.pdbx_description
1 polymer ?
#
loop_
_entity_poly.entity_id
_entity_poly.type
_entity_poly.pdbx_seq_one_letter_code
_entity_poly.pdbx_strand_id
1 'polypeptide(L)'
;MSKIQYTIRNIPPVVDQVIRKRSQQTGKSFNQTVVDLLSLQTFGTETPPKEQGFDFLFGANTLDAGFDEAIKDLSRVDGELWQ
;
A
#
# COMPACT_ATOMS: atom_id res chain seq x y z
N MET A 1 14.01 -1.42 10.29
CA MET A 1 13.82 -1.73 8.85
C MET A 1 15.11 -1.41 8.12
N SER A 2 15.63 -2.36 7.35
CA SER A 2 16.79 -2.11 6.48
C SER A 2 16.39 -1.12 5.37
N LYS A 3 17.21 -0.11 5.11
CA LYS A 3 16.99 0.82 4.00
C LYS A 3 17.65 0.23 2.75
N ILE A 4 16.83 -0.06 1.74
CA ILE A 4 17.34 -0.51 0.43
C ILE A 4 17.85 0.72 -0.31
N GLN A 5 19.04 0.62 -0.91
CA GLN A 5 19.66 1.70 -1.68
C GLN A 5 19.92 1.22 -3.12
N TYR A 6 19.54 2.05 -4.09
CA TYR A 6 19.75 1.78 -5.50
C TYR A 6 20.61 2.89 -6.12
N THR A 7 21.48 2.51 -7.07
CA THR A 7 22.14 3.45 -7.96
C THR A 7 21.47 3.37 -9.33
N ILE A 8 20.77 4.44 -9.72
CA ILE A 8 20.19 4.55 -11.07
C ILE A 8 21.23 5.19 -11.98
N ARG A 9 21.70 4.45 -12.99
CA ARG A 9 22.73 4.91 -13.92
C ARG A 9 22.10 5.44 -15.22
N ASN A 10 22.86 6.28 -15.91
CA ASN A 10 22.52 6.75 -17.26
C ASN A 10 21.17 7.50 -17.35
N ILE A 11 20.89 8.37 -16.36
CA ILE A 11 19.69 9.20 -16.39
C ILE A 11 19.82 10.25 -17.51
N PRO A 12 18.86 10.36 -18.44
CA PRO A 12 18.88 11.39 -19.47
C PRO A 12 18.93 12.80 -18.85
N PRO A 13 19.71 13.75 -19.41
CA PRO A 13 19.83 15.10 -18.84
C PRO A 13 18.50 15.83 -18.65
N VAL A 14 17.55 15.62 -19.57
CA VAL A 14 16.20 16.20 -19.50
C VAL A 14 15.44 15.69 -18.27
N VAL A 15 15.62 14.42 -17.91
CA VAL A 15 14.97 13.81 -16.74
C VAL A 15 15.53 14.43 -15.45
N ASP A 16 16.86 14.59 -15.32
CA ASP A 16 17.48 15.25 -14.16
C ASP A 16 16.94 16.66 -13.98
N GLN A 17 16.89 17.45 -15.05
CA GLN A 17 16.41 18.83 -15.02
C GLN A 17 14.97 18.94 -14.51
N VAL A 18 14.08 18.06 -15.01
CA VAL A 18 12.67 18.06 -14.60
C VAL A 18 12.53 17.67 -13.14
N ILE A 19 13.25 16.65 -12.67
CA ILE A 19 13.19 16.22 -11.27
C ILE A 19 13.73 17.32 -10.35
N ARG A 20 14.84 17.97 -10.73
CA ARG A 20 15.45 19.07 -9.97
C ARG A 20 14.53 20.29 -9.87
N LYS A 21 13.85 20.62 -10.97
CA LYS A 21 12.84 21.68 -10.97
C LYS A 21 11.69 21.33 -10.01
N ARG A 22 11.20 20.09 -10.08
CA ARG A 22 10.13 19.60 -9.19
C ARG A 22 10.57 19.64 -7.72
N SER A 23 11.79 19.24 -7.39
CA SER A 23 12.30 19.27 -6.01
C SER A 23 12.37 20.70 -5.45
N GLN A 24 12.78 21.67 -6.28
CA GLN A 24 12.78 23.08 -5.91
C GLN A 24 11.36 23.62 -5.66
N GLN A 25 10.41 23.26 -6.53
CA GLN A 25 9.01 23.68 -6.41
C GLN A 25 8.33 23.12 -5.17
N THR A 26 8.62 21.87 -4.80
CA THR A 26 8.01 21.22 -3.63
C THR A 26 8.76 21.47 -2.33
N GLY A 27 9.96 22.10 -2.38
CA GLY A 27 10.84 22.27 -1.22
C GLY A 27 11.38 20.95 -0.65
N LYS A 28 11.25 19.84 -1.38
CA LYS A 28 11.71 18.51 -0.97
C LYS A 28 13.15 18.30 -1.42
N SER A 29 13.89 17.41 -0.76
CA SER A 29 15.20 17.00 -1.25
C SER A 29 15.06 16.29 -2.61
N PHE A 30 16.11 16.35 -3.43
CA PHE A 30 16.12 15.65 -4.73
C PHE A 30 15.85 14.15 -4.55
N ASN A 31 16.52 13.52 -3.59
CA ASN A 31 16.34 12.09 -3.30
C ASN A 31 14.90 11.77 -2.89
N GLN A 32 14.28 12.59 -2.03
CA GLN A 32 12.89 12.38 -1.65
C GLN A 32 11.96 12.52 -2.86
N THR A 33 12.20 13.52 -3.71
CA THR A 33 11.42 13.72 -4.94
C THR A 33 11.53 12.51 -5.87
N VAL A 34 12.70 11.91 -6.01
CA VAL A 34 12.88 10.67 -6.80
C VAL A 34 12.08 9.52 -6.20
N VAL A 35 12.15 9.32 -4.88
CA VAL A 35 11.39 8.27 -4.19
C VAL A 35 9.89 8.49 -4.37
N ASP A 36 9.39 9.71 -4.18
CA ASP A 36 7.97 10.04 -4.35
C ASP A 36 7.47 9.73 -5.76
N LEU A 37 8.28 10.03 -6.79
CA LEU A 37 7.93 9.71 -8.19
C LEU A 37 7.92 8.21 -8.46
N LEU A 38 8.86 7.46 -7.89
CA LEU A 38 8.88 6.00 -8.00
C LEU A 38 7.68 5.38 -7.28
N SER A 39 7.34 5.88 -6.08
CA SER A 39 6.14 5.47 -5.34
C SER A 39 4.87 5.76 -6.13
N LEU A 40 4.74 6.98 -6.67
CA LEU A 40 3.60 7.38 -7.48
C LEU A 40 3.42 6.47 -8.70
N GLN A 41 4.51 6.12 -9.38
CA GLN A 41 4.45 5.24 -10.54
C GLN A 41 4.12 3.78 -10.19
N THR A 42 4.54 3.32 -9.01
CA THR A 42 4.37 1.93 -8.57
C THR A 42 3.00 1.69 -7.92
N PHE A 43 2.53 2.64 -7.12
CA PHE A 43 1.33 2.49 -6.28
C PHE A 43 0.20 3.46 -6.66
N GLY A 44 0.43 4.44 -7.53
CA GLY A 44 -0.52 5.53 -7.80
C GLY A 44 -0.54 6.63 -6.73
N THR A 45 0.27 6.50 -5.67
CA THR A 45 0.32 7.43 -4.53
C THR A 45 1.77 7.70 -4.10
N GLU A 46 2.05 8.89 -3.56
CA GLU A 46 3.40 9.22 -3.03
C GLU A 46 3.74 8.39 -1.78
N THR A 47 2.73 8.11 -0.96
CA THR A 47 2.85 7.26 0.23
C THR A 47 2.52 5.82 -0.19
N PRO A 48 3.49 4.89 -0.14
CA PRO A 48 3.19 3.48 -0.33
C PRO A 48 2.14 3.08 0.70
N PRO A 49 1.10 2.32 0.31
CA PRO A 49 0.23 1.71 1.31
C PRO A 49 1.12 0.90 2.25
N LYS A 50 0.89 1.01 3.56
CA LYS A 50 1.43 -0.01 4.47
C LYS A 50 0.91 -1.33 3.93
N GLU A 51 1.81 -2.29 3.67
CA GLU A 51 1.40 -3.68 3.50
C GLU A 51 0.56 -4.05 4.72
N GLN A 52 -0.75 -3.94 4.58
CA GLN A 52 -1.71 -4.66 5.40
C GLN A 52 -1.98 -5.93 4.61
N GLY A 53 -0.96 -6.79 4.54
CA GLY A 53 -1.22 -8.18 4.25
C GLY A 53 -2.21 -8.72 5.29
N PHE A 54 -2.83 -9.84 4.99
CA PHE A 54 -3.66 -10.53 5.97
C PHE A 54 -2.85 -11.28 7.03
N ASP A 55 -1.55 -11.00 7.17
CA ASP A 55 -0.66 -11.55 8.21
C ASP A 55 -1.22 -11.34 9.62
N PHE A 56 -1.93 -10.24 9.85
CA PHE A 56 -2.62 -10.02 11.12
C PHE A 56 -3.80 -10.97 11.35
N LEU A 57 -4.38 -11.57 10.31
CA LEU A 57 -5.43 -12.59 10.42
C LEU A 57 -4.85 -13.99 10.64
N PHE A 58 -3.63 -14.26 10.16
CA PHE A 58 -2.99 -15.57 10.33
C PHE A 58 -2.67 -15.82 11.80
N GLY A 59 -3.48 -16.66 12.46
CA GLY A 59 -3.34 -17.01 13.87
C GLY A 59 -4.02 -16.03 14.84
N ALA A 60 -4.68 -14.99 14.34
CA ALA A 60 -5.58 -14.19 15.16
C ALA A 60 -6.84 -15.02 15.48
N ASN A 61 -6.75 -15.82 16.53
CA ASN A 61 -7.88 -16.58 17.06
C ASN A 61 -8.77 -15.70 17.96
N THR A 62 -8.92 -14.42 17.60
CA THR A 62 -9.83 -13.48 18.24
C THR A 62 -11.20 -13.58 17.58
N LEU A 63 -11.77 -14.78 17.62
CA LEU A 63 -13.18 -14.95 17.36
C LEU A 63 -13.89 -14.37 18.58
N ASP A 64 -14.50 -13.19 18.41
CA ASP A 64 -15.36 -12.63 19.44
C ASP A 64 -16.73 -13.31 19.42
N ALA A 65 -17.53 -13.07 20.45
CA ALA A 65 -18.87 -13.65 20.54
C ALA A 65 -19.77 -13.26 19.34
N GLY A 66 -19.50 -12.13 18.69
CA GLY A 66 -20.22 -11.69 17.50
C GLY A 66 -19.98 -12.59 16.29
N PHE A 67 -18.78 -13.16 16.16
CA PHE A 67 -18.50 -14.14 15.11
C PHE A 67 -19.34 -15.41 15.26
N ASP A 68 -19.46 -15.95 16.48
CA ASP A 68 -20.27 -17.16 16.73
C ASP A 68 -21.75 -16.91 16.46
N GLU A 69 -22.26 -15.72 16.77
CA GLU A 69 -23.64 -15.32 16.45
C GLU A 69 -23.86 -15.21 14.94
N ALA A 70 -22.93 -14.58 14.21
CA ALA A 70 -23.00 -14.46 12.76
C ALA A 70 -22.93 -15.83 12.06
N ILE A 71 -22.09 -16.76 12.53
CA ILE A 71 -22.02 -18.12 11.97
C ILE A 71 -23.32 -18.89 12.23
N LYS A 72 -23.94 -18.73 13.41
CA LYS A 72 -25.25 -19.34 13.69
C LYS A 72 -26.34 -18.82 12.76
N ASP A 73 -26.34 -17.51 12.50
CA ASP A 73 -27.31 -16.90 11.60
C ASP A 73 -27.08 -17.36 10.15
N LEU A 74 -25.84 -17.36 9.67
CA LEU A 74 -25.46 -17.86 8.34
C LEU A 74 -25.71 -19.36 8.15
N SER A 75 -25.65 -20.16 9.21
CA SER A 75 -25.90 -21.60 9.18
C SER A 75 -27.39 -21.93 9.21
N ARG A 76 -28.26 -20.93 9.38
CA ARG A 76 -29.71 -21.12 9.32
C ARG A 76 -30.13 -21.24 7.87
N VAL A 77 -30.64 -22.42 7.50
CA VAL A 77 -31.22 -22.63 6.18
C VAL A 77 -32.49 -21.80 6.07
N ASP A 78 -32.47 -20.82 5.16
CA ASP A 78 -33.67 -20.08 4.76
C ASP A 78 -34.41 -20.89 3.69
N GLY A 79 -35.56 -21.45 4.07
CA GLY A 79 -36.40 -22.28 3.20
C GLY A 79 -37.11 -21.50 2.09
N GLU A 80 -37.20 -20.17 2.16
CA GLU A 80 -37.74 -19.34 1.08
C GLU A 80 -36.66 -19.00 0.04
N LEU A 81 -35.41 -18.85 0.46
CA LEU A 81 -34.27 -18.57 -0.43
C LEU A 81 -33.80 -19.82 -1.22
N TRP A 82 -34.15 -21.02 -0.75
CA TRP A 82 -33.77 -22.31 -1.34
C TRP A 82 -34.82 -22.90 -2.31
N GLN A 83 -35.87 -22.16 -2.67
CA GLN A 83 -36.81 -22.52 -3.74
C GLN A 83 -36.34 -21.99 -5.11
#